data_AF-A0A9D5C8F1-F1
#
_entry.id   AF-A0A9D5C8F1-F1
#
_cell.length_a   1.000
_cell.length_b   1.000
_cell.length_c   1.000
_cell.angle_alpha   90.00
_cell.angle_beta   90.00
_cell.angle_gamma   90.00
#
_symmetry.space_group_name_H-M   'P 1'
#
loop_
_entity.id
_entity.type
_entity.pdbx_description
1 polymer ?
#
loop_
_entity_poly.entity_id
_entity_poly.type
_entity_poly.pdbx_seq_one_letter_code
_entity_poly.pdbx_strand_id
1 'polypeptide(L)'
;MGVFGEATARPGKQRRRRQRNSAAAMGRVIRAQRKGAGSVFRSHTHHRKGPARFRSLDFGERNGYLKGVVTEIIHDPGRGAPLARVTFRHPFRYKHQKELFIAAEGMYTG
;
A
#
# COMPACT_ATOMS: atom_id res chain seq x y z
N MET A 1 87.19 11.94 8.38
CA MET A 1 86.29 13.10 8.15
C MET A 1 85.17 12.59 7.27
N GLY A 2 83.98 12.28 7.81
CA GLY A 2 82.91 13.27 8.06
C GLY A 2 82.22 13.56 6.72
N VAL A 3 80.94 13.34 6.49
CA VAL A 3 79.78 13.44 7.38
C VAL A 3 78.62 12.65 6.76
N PHE A 4 77.93 11.85 7.57
CA PHE A 4 76.63 11.27 7.25
C PHE A 4 75.60 12.40 7.11
N GLY A 5 74.96 12.51 5.95
CA GLY A 5 73.81 13.39 5.73
C GLY A 5 72.51 12.64 5.98
N GLU A 6 71.87 12.94 7.11
CA GLU A 6 70.56 12.43 7.54
C GLU A 6 69.48 12.56 6.46
N ALA A 7 68.93 11.42 6.04
CA ALA A 7 67.66 11.38 5.34
C ALA A 7 66.54 11.72 6.33
N THR A 8 65.99 12.93 6.25
CA THR A 8 64.84 13.35 7.05
C THR A 8 63.60 12.56 6.64
N ALA A 9 63.23 11.59 7.48
CA ALA A 9 62.00 10.81 7.32
C ALA A 9 60.78 11.74 7.45
N ARG A 10 59.99 11.85 6.37
CA ARG A 10 58.69 12.54 6.40
C ARG A 10 57.78 11.85 7.43
N PRO A 11 57.09 12.59 8.32
CA PRO A 11 56.25 11.98 9.34
C PRO A 11 55.09 11.25 8.65
N GLY A 12 55.06 9.94 8.85
CA GLY A 12 53.99 9.08 8.38
C GLY A 12 52.66 9.62 8.88
N LYS A 13 51.82 10.09 7.96
CA LYS A 13 50.40 10.32 8.25
C LYS A 13 49.83 8.96 8.64
N GLN A 14 49.76 8.71 9.94
CA GLN A 14 48.94 7.65 10.51
C GLN A 14 47.54 7.85 9.94
N ARG A 15 47.20 7.09 8.91
CA ARG A 15 45.83 6.92 8.46
C ARG A 15 45.10 6.44 9.69
N ARG A 16 44.40 7.36 10.37
CA ARG A 16 43.38 7.01 11.36
C ARG A 16 42.45 6.06 10.61
N ARG A 17 42.67 4.75 10.76
CA ARG A 17 41.69 3.73 10.45
C ARG A 17 40.48 4.20 11.24
N ARG A 18 39.50 4.80 10.57
CA ARG A 18 38.16 4.95 11.12
C ARG A 18 37.84 3.56 11.63
N GLN A 19 37.85 3.39 12.96
CA GLN A 19 37.27 2.23 13.60
C GLN A 19 35.86 2.18 13.04
N ARG A 20 35.63 1.28 12.08
CA ARG A 20 34.29 0.95 11.63
C ARG A 20 33.72 0.25 12.84
N ASN A 21 32.98 1.00 13.66
CA ASN A 21 32.20 0.46 14.76
C ASN A 21 31.53 -0.81 14.22
N SER A 22 31.91 -1.93 14.81
CA SER A 22 31.44 -3.24 14.44
C SER A 22 29.92 -3.20 14.51
N ALA A 23 29.26 -3.46 13.39
CA ALA A 23 27.81 -3.68 13.32
C ALA A 23 27.39 -4.99 14.02
N ALA A 24 28.11 -5.38 15.07
CA ALA A 24 27.95 -6.60 15.85
C ALA A 24 27.20 -6.35 17.18
N ALA A 25 26.78 -5.12 17.47
CA ALA A 25 26.12 -4.74 18.73
C ALA A 25 24.67 -4.24 18.55
N MET A 26 23.92 -4.76 17.56
CA MET A 26 22.48 -4.52 17.41
C MET A 26 21.79 -5.81 16.95
N GLY A 27 20.67 -6.16 17.60
CA GLY A 27 19.87 -7.34 17.24
C GLY A 27 19.30 -7.27 15.82
N ARG A 28 18.96 -8.44 15.24
CA ARG A 28 18.34 -8.52 13.91
C ARG A 28 16.92 -7.96 13.95
N VAL A 29 16.55 -7.16 12.94
CA VAL A 29 15.18 -6.64 12.79
C VAL A 29 14.16 -7.79 12.75
N ILE A 30 13.20 -7.77 13.67
CA ILE A 30 12.20 -8.84 13.81
C ILE A 30 11.18 -8.80 12.66
N ARG A 31 10.54 -9.93 12.38
CA ARG A 31 9.54 -10.05 11.29
C ARG A 31 8.42 -9.01 11.42
N ALA A 32 7.97 -8.70 12.63
CA ALA A 32 6.93 -7.70 12.88
C ALA A 32 7.32 -6.30 12.37
N GLN A 33 8.54 -5.86 12.68
CA GLN A 33 9.08 -4.56 12.23
C GLN A 33 9.22 -4.48 10.71
N ARG A 34 9.55 -5.61 10.06
CA ARG A 34 9.75 -5.67 8.59
C ARG A 34 8.45 -5.52 7.78
N LYS A 35 7.27 -5.78 8.38
CA LYS A 35 5.98 -5.72 7.68
C LYS A 35 5.59 -4.30 7.24
N GLY A 36 6.03 -3.26 7.96
CA GLY A 36 5.70 -1.86 7.64
C GLY A 36 6.55 -1.21 6.53
N ALA A 37 7.71 -1.79 6.19
CA ALA A 37 8.64 -1.21 5.22
C ALA A 37 8.17 -1.30 3.76
N GLY A 38 7.00 -1.91 3.49
CA GLY A 38 6.47 -2.04 2.14
C GLY A 38 7.38 -2.84 1.19
N SER A 39 8.06 -3.88 1.69
CA SER A 39 8.88 -4.78 0.88
C SER A 39 8.09 -6.04 0.47
N VAL A 40 8.47 -7.20 0.98
CA VAL A 40 7.90 -8.52 0.61
C VAL A 40 6.48 -8.73 1.16
N PHE A 41 6.08 -7.97 2.19
CA PHE A 41 4.78 -8.13 2.86
C PHE A 41 3.66 -7.25 2.28
N ARG A 42 3.77 -6.82 1.02
CA ARG A 42 2.69 -6.09 0.32
C ARG A 42 1.50 -7.01 0.05
N SER A 43 0.32 -6.42 -0.03
CA SER A 43 -0.90 -7.14 -0.43
C SER A 43 -0.85 -7.47 -1.92
N HIS A 44 -1.26 -8.70 -2.27
CA HIS A 44 -1.44 -9.11 -3.66
C HIS A 44 -2.80 -8.61 -4.15
N THR A 45 -2.82 -7.49 -4.87
CA THR A 45 -4.07 -6.81 -5.27
C THR A 45 -4.39 -6.86 -6.77
N HIS A 46 -3.56 -7.53 -7.58
CA HIS A 46 -3.70 -7.56 -9.05
C HIS A 46 -5.09 -8.04 -9.53
N HIS A 47 -5.66 -9.05 -8.86
CA HIS A 47 -6.97 -9.61 -9.22
C HIS A 47 -8.15 -8.98 -8.50
N ARG A 48 -7.92 -7.98 -7.62
CA ARG A 48 -9.02 -7.31 -6.91
C ARG A 48 -9.87 -6.50 -7.87
N LYS A 49 -11.18 -6.67 -7.80
CA LYS A 49 -12.17 -6.02 -8.66
C LYS A 49 -12.33 -4.54 -8.35
N GLY A 50 -12.16 -4.17 -7.08
CA GLY A 50 -12.19 -2.78 -6.66
C GLY A 50 -12.47 -2.60 -5.17
N PRO A 51 -12.46 -1.34 -4.68
CA PRO A 51 -12.88 -1.04 -3.33
C PRO A 51 -14.40 -1.23 -3.20
N ALA A 52 -14.82 -2.06 -2.26
CA ALA A 52 -16.21 -2.13 -1.83
C ALA A 52 -16.50 -0.96 -0.89
N ARG A 53 -17.31 0.00 -1.33
CA ARG A 53 -17.64 1.21 -0.57
C ARG A 53 -19.03 1.71 -0.94
N PHE A 54 -19.66 2.44 -0.04
CA PHE A 54 -20.83 3.24 -0.40
C PHE A 54 -20.43 4.32 -1.42
N ARG A 55 -21.41 4.77 -2.22
CA ARG A 55 -21.16 5.88 -3.13
C ARG A 55 -20.86 7.16 -2.33
N SER A 56 -20.36 8.18 -3.01
CA SER A 56 -20.21 9.50 -2.40
C SER A 56 -21.57 10.06 -1.96
N LEU A 57 -21.67 10.47 -0.70
CA LEU A 57 -22.89 11.06 -0.14
C LEU A 57 -23.24 12.37 -0.86
N ASP A 58 -24.22 12.30 -1.76
CA ASP A 58 -24.71 13.43 -2.54
C ASP A 58 -25.99 14.03 -1.92
N PHE A 59 -26.52 15.08 -2.53
CA PHE A 59 -27.77 15.70 -2.08
C PHE A 59 -28.96 14.74 -2.16
N GLY A 60 -28.93 13.82 -3.14
CA GLY A 60 -30.01 12.85 -3.37
C GLY A 60 -30.17 11.84 -2.25
N GLU A 61 -29.06 11.32 -1.70
CA GLU A 61 -29.10 10.42 -0.54
C GLU A 61 -29.28 11.14 0.80
N ARG A 62 -28.90 12.41 0.92
CA ARG A 62 -29.09 13.16 2.18
C ARG A 62 -30.55 13.50 2.44
N ASN A 63 -31.27 13.88 1.40
CA ASN A 63 -32.65 14.40 1.52
C ASN A 63 -33.70 13.45 0.94
N GLY A 64 -33.29 12.29 0.43
CA GLY A 64 -34.18 11.35 -0.23
C GLY A 64 -33.55 9.98 -0.38
N TYR A 65 -33.95 9.27 -1.43
CA TYR A 65 -33.42 7.96 -1.77
C TYR A 65 -33.02 7.91 -3.24
N LEU A 66 -32.03 7.08 -3.56
CA LEU A 66 -31.70 6.74 -4.94
C LEU A 66 -31.84 5.24 -5.15
N LYS A 67 -32.67 4.87 -6.12
CA LYS A 67 -32.80 3.47 -6.53
C LYS A 67 -31.66 3.10 -7.47
N GLY A 68 -30.98 1.99 -7.16
CA GLY A 68 -30.03 1.33 -8.04
C GLY A 68 -30.55 -0.06 -8.43
N VAL A 69 -29.99 -0.59 -9.51
CA VAL A 69 -30.25 -1.95 -9.98
C VAL A 69 -29.00 -2.79 -9.76
N VAL A 70 -29.15 -3.96 -9.15
CA VAL A 70 -28.05 -4.93 -8.98
C VAL A 70 -27.83 -5.60 -10.33
N THR A 71 -26.74 -5.24 -11.00
CA THR A 71 -26.43 -5.81 -12.32
C THR A 71 -25.81 -7.19 -12.22
N GLU A 72 -24.85 -7.38 -11.31
CA GLU A 72 -24.08 -8.61 -11.17
C GLU A 72 -23.64 -8.78 -9.72
N ILE A 73 -23.55 -10.03 -9.26
CA ILE A 73 -22.91 -10.41 -7.99
C ILE A 73 -21.62 -11.14 -8.35
N ILE A 74 -20.48 -10.60 -7.92
CA ILE A 74 -19.14 -11.02 -8.35
C ILE A 74 -18.28 -11.46 -7.16
N HIS A 75 -17.37 -12.40 -7.42
CA HIS A 75 -16.32 -12.78 -6.48
C HIS A 75 -15.10 -11.85 -6.58
N ASP A 76 -14.60 -11.39 -5.42
CA ASP A 76 -13.36 -10.60 -5.30
C ASP A 76 -12.29 -11.42 -4.57
N PRO A 77 -11.17 -11.79 -5.23
CA PRO A 77 -10.11 -12.58 -4.60
C PRO A 77 -9.57 -11.95 -3.32
N GLY A 78 -9.55 -12.74 -2.24
CA GLY A 78 -9.14 -12.28 -0.91
C GLY A 78 -10.26 -11.60 -0.11
N ARG A 79 -11.53 -11.72 -0.55
CA ARG A 79 -12.73 -11.46 0.25
C ARG A 79 -13.58 -12.73 0.35
N GLY A 80 -14.10 -13.00 1.55
CA GLY A 80 -15.10 -14.06 1.76
C GLY A 80 -16.51 -13.63 1.34
N ALA A 81 -16.85 -12.35 1.53
CA ALA A 81 -18.13 -11.79 1.11
C ALA A 81 -18.15 -11.48 -0.40
N PRO A 82 -19.24 -11.78 -1.11
CA PRO A 82 -19.40 -11.38 -2.51
C PRO A 82 -19.60 -9.88 -2.66
N LEU A 83 -19.26 -9.34 -3.83
CA LEU A 83 -19.51 -7.94 -4.18
C LEU A 83 -20.73 -7.83 -5.09
N ALA A 84 -21.56 -6.84 -4.85
CA ALA A 84 -22.66 -6.47 -5.74
C ALA A 84 -22.26 -5.28 -6.60
N ARG A 85 -22.32 -5.42 -7.92
CA ARG A 85 -22.18 -4.31 -8.86
C ARG A 85 -23.53 -3.66 -9.07
N VAL A 86 -23.72 -2.50 -8.46
CA VAL A 86 -24.98 -1.74 -8.52
C VAL A 86 -24.83 -0.59 -9.50
N THR A 87 -25.79 -0.47 -10.41
CA THR A 87 -25.85 0.63 -11.38
C THR A 87 -26.88 1.66 -10.94
N PHE A 88 -26.42 2.89 -10.74
CA PHE A 88 -27.24 4.06 -10.47
C PHE A 88 -27.33 4.95 -11.70
N ARG A 89 -28.38 5.77 -11.77
CA ARG A 89 -28.46 6.88 -12.71
C ARG A 89 -27.83 8.11 -12.09
N HIS A 90 -26.94 8.77 -12.81
CA HIS A 90 -26.29 9.98 -12.33
C HIS A 90 -27.32 11.11 -12.19
N PRO A 91 -27.35 11.87 -11.07
CA PRO A 91 -28.38 12.89 -10.83
C PRO A 91 -28.33 14.07 -11.81
N PHE A 92 -27.13 14.56 -12.12
CA PHE A 92 -26.95 15.77 -12.95
C PHE A 92 -26.61 15.52 -14.43
N ARG A 93 -26.21 14.30 -14.81
CA ARG A 93 -25.67 14.00 -16.14
C ARG A 93 -26.35 12.76 -16.70
N TYR A 94 -26.50 12.68 -18.02
CA TYR A 94 -26.96 11.45 -18.67
C TYR A 94 -25.84 10.40 -18.68
N LYS A 95 -25.65 9.72 -17.54
CA LYS A 95 -24.65 8.67 -17.33
C LYS A 95 -25.14 7.64 -16.32
N HIS A 96 -24.71 6.40 -16.49
CA HIS A 96 -24.84 5.36 -15.47
C HIS A 96 -23.57 5.29 -14.61
N GLN A 97 -23.73 5.37 -13.29
CA GLN A 97 -22.66 5.19 -12.31
C GLN A 97 -22.68 3.75 -11.82
N LYS A 98 -21.58 3.02 -12.03
CA LYS A 98 -21.41 1.64 -11.55
C LYS A 98 -20.59 1.69 -10.27
N GLU A 99 -21.15 1.21 -9.18
CA GLU A 99 -20.51 1.17 -7.87
C GLU A 99 -20.47 -0.27 -7.35
N LEU A 100 -19.47 -0.57 -6.54
CA LEU A 100 -19.24 -1.90 -5.95
C LEU A 100 -19.58 -1.86 -4.46
N PHE A 101 -20.60 -2.62 -4.08
CA PHE A 101 -21.02 -2.80 -2.69
C PHE A 101 -20.65 -4.17 -2.18
N ILE A 102 -20.64 -4.33 -0.86
CA ILE A 102 -20.71 -5.64 -0.24
C ILE A 102 -22.13 -6.16 -0.44
N ALA A 103 -22.30 -7.36 -0.97
CA ALA A 103 -23.61 -7.96 -1.12
C ALA A 103 -24.15 -8.41 0.24
N ALA A 104 -25.39 -8.04 0.54
CA ALA A 104 -26.16 -8.58 1.66
C ALA A 104 -26.77 -9.93 1.26
N GLU A 105 -27.04 -10.78 2.24
CA GLU A 105 -27.73 -12.05 2.02
C GLU A 105 -29.12 -11.82 1.39
N GLY A 106 -29.50 -12.67 0.44
CA GLY A 106 -30.77 -12.54 -0.29
C GLY A 106 -30.79 -11.51 -1.41
N MET A 107 -29.71 -10.75 -1.65
CA MET A 107 -29.60 -9.92 -2.85
C MET A 107 -29.58 -10.80 -4.10
N TYR A 108 -30.33 -10.40 -5.12
CA TYR A 108 -30.34 -11.03 -6.43
C TYR A 108 -30.07 -10.00 -7.52
N THR A 109 -29.76 -10.48 -8.72
CA THR A 109 -29.55 -9.66 -9.92
C THR A 109 -30.90 -9.31 -10.55
N GLY A 110 -31.18 -8.01 -10.76
CA GLY A 110 -32.45 -7.51 -11.29
C GLY A 110 -33.00 -6.31 -10.52
#